data_AF-A0A1M4DW10-F1
#
_entry.id   AF-A0A1M4DW10-F1
#
_cell.length_a   1.000
_cell.length_b   1.000
_cell.length_c   1.000
_cell.angle_alpha   90.00
_cell.angle_beta   90.00
_cell.angle_gamma   90.00
#
_symmetry.space_group_name_H-M   'P 1'
#
loop_
_entity.id
_entity.type
_entity.pdbx_description
1 polymer ?
#
loop_
_entity_poly.entity_id
_entity_poly.type
_entity_poly.pdbx_seq_one_letter_code
_entity_poly.pdbx_strand_id
1 'polypeptide(L)'
;MMDAGTRTAAWVSADLAPSDWTRTYVSGKDTAALPPGYARGDLWTGRAPAVDVDGPRVRVLGKDGGTYRLRISAGRGARSLTLRVERPIAEVTAKADGMRAVTVPVTGVRANTWPGEVRFRGIPAGGAEITVRVMGEGELRMTAIGERDGFAAVPGFTPMPPGLVAATREDGGLVAITRTYRL
;
A
#
# COMPACT_ATOMS: atom_id res chain seq x y z
N MET A 1 1.55 -9.91 -1.41
CA MET A 1 2.17 -8.57 -1.62
C MET A 1 3.29 -8.70 -2.64
N MET A 2 3.48 -7.74 -3.52
CA MET A 2 4.66 -7.64 -4.39
C MET A 2 5.23 -6.21 -4.38
N ASP A 3 6.55 -6.07 -4.32
CA ASP A 3 7.26 -4.82 -4.59
C ASP A 3 7.53 -4.72 -6.10
N ALA A 4 6.96 -3.71 -6.75
CA ALA A 4 7.05 -3.51 -8.19
C ALA A 4 8.42 -3.01 -8.65
N GLY A 5 9.25 -2.46 -7.75
CA GLY A 5 10.60 -2.01 -8.07
C GLY A 5 11.59 -3.17 -8.11
N THR A 6 11.47 -4.10 -7.16
CA THR A 6 12.38 -5.27 -7.04
C THR A 6 11.80 -6.56 -7.63
N ARG A 7 10.50 -6.58 -7.90
CA ARG A 7 9.70 -7.78 -8.24
C ARG A 7 9.74 -8.86 -7.16
N THR A 8 10.09 -8.51 -5.93
CA THR A 8 10.02 -9.41 -4.77
C THR A 8 8.57 -9.57 -4.34
N ALA A 9 8.11 -10.81 -4.17
CA ALA A 9 6.74 -11.10 -3.74
C ALA A 9 6.72 -12.03 -2.52
N ALA A 10 5.76 -11.78 -1.64
CA ALA A 10 5.53 -12.55 -0.43
C ALA A 10 4.03 -12.78 -0.20
N TRP A 11 3.69 -13.97 0.27
CA TRP A 11 2.45 -14.23 0.98
C TRP A 11 2.55 -13.58 2.36
N VAL A 12 1.48 -12.94 2.79
CA VAL A 12 1.44 -12.20 4.05
C VAL A 12 0.13 -12.49 4.75
N SER A 13 0.19 -12.82 6.04
CA SER A 13 -0.98 -12.91 6.92
C SER A 13 -0.71 -12.14 8.21
N ALA A 14 -1.72 -11.40 8.66
CA ALA A 14 -1.75 -10.75 9.97
C ALA A 14 -2.53 -11.57 11.03
N ASP A 15 -2.82 -12.84 10.72
CA ASP A 15 -3.47 -13.74 11.67
C ASP A 15 -2.56 -13.99 12.87
N LEU A 16 -3.13 -13.94 14.08
CA LEU A 16 -2.40 -14.33 15.29
C LEU A 16 -1.92 -15.79 15.19
N ALA A 17 -2.80 -16.66 14.68
CA ALA A 17 -2.53 -18.06 14.38
C ALA A 17 -3.12 -18.41 13.00
N PRO A 18 -2.29 -18.50 11.94
CA PRO A 18 -2.77 -18.86 10.61
C PRO A 18 -3.39 -20.26 10.60
N SER A 19 -4.46 -20.42 9.84
CA SER A 19 -5.09 -21.72 9.58
C SER A 19 -4.11 -22.69 8.89
N ASP A 20 -4.39 -23.99 8.93
CA ASP A 20 -3.56 -24.99 8.24
C ASP A 20 -3.43 -24.71 6.74
N TRP A 21 -4.52 -24.27 6.10
CA TRP A 21 -4.49 -23.84 4.71
C TRP A 21 -3.59 -22.61 4.52
N THR A 22 -3.69 -21.59 5.40
CA THR A 22 -2.84 -20.39 5.32
C THR A 22 -1.36 -20.73 5.51
N ARG A 23 -1.04 -21.69 6.39
CA ARG A 23 0.34 -22.18 6.66
C ARG A 23 1.00 -22.84 5.46
N THR A 24 0.25 -23.23 4.43
CA THR A 24 0.85 -23.68 3.16
C THR A 24 1.57 -22.55 2.41
N TYR A 25 1.21 -21.30 2.70
CA TYR A 25 1.75 -20.10 2.05
C TYR A 25 2.74 -19.32 2.91
N VAL A 26 2.60 -19.37 4.24
CA VAL A 26 3.44 -18.65 5.18
C VAL A 26 4.21 -19.61 6.08
N SER A 27 5.52 -19.44 6.16
CA SER A 27 6.43 -20.37 6.84
C SER A 27 7.19 -19.75 8.01
N GLY A 28 7.13 -18.43 8.18
CA GLY A 28 7.84 -17.73 9.25
C GLY A 28 7.30 -16.32 9.47
N LYS A 29 8.09 -15.49 10.17
CA LYS A 29 7.78 -14.10 10.48
C LYS A 29 8.84 -13.12 9.97
N ASP A 30 9.66 -13.54 9.02
CA ASP A 30 10.69 -12.67 8.44
C ASP A 30 10.04 -11.63 7.53
N THR A 31 10.16 -10.36 7.92
CA THR A 31 9.59 -9.23 7.18
C THR A 31 10.64 -8.42 6.42
N ALA A 32 11.91 -8.86 6.39
CA ALA A 32 13.00 -8.11 5.76
C ALA A 32 12.80 -7.87 4.26
N ALA A 33 12.09 -8.77 3.58
CA ALA A 33 11.75 -8.65 2.17
C ALA A 33 10.53 -7.75 1.89
N LEU A 34 9.80 -7.31 2.92
CA LEU A 34 8.64 -6.45 2.76
C LEU A 34 9.11 -4.97 2.68
N PRO A 35 8.48 -4.14 1.83
CA PRO A 35 8.81 -2.72 1.74
C PRO A 35 8.65 -2.02 3.11
N PRO A 36 9.47 -1.01 3.41
CA PRO A 36 9.37 -0.27 4.66
C PRO A 36 7.95 0.19 4.95
N GLY A 37 7.25 0.86 4.04
CA GLY A 37 5.86 1.31 4.25
C GLY A 37 4.79 0.20 4.23
N TYR A 38 5.16 -1.07 4.17
CA TYR A 38 4.23 -2.20 4.25
C TYR A 38 4.46 -3.05 5.52
N ALA A 39 5.73 -3.33 5.83
CA ALA A 39 6.14 -4.22 6.91
C ALA A 39 5.76 -3.66 8.28
N ARG A 40 4.69 -4.18 8.91
CA ARG A 40 4.30 -3.70 10.24
C ARG A 40 3.47 -4.66 11.05
N GLY A 41 3.76 -4.67 12.36
CA GLY A 41 3.12 -5.57 13.31
C GLY A 41 3.64 -6.99 13.17
N ASP A 42 2.98 -7.91 13.86
CA ASP A 42 3.28 -9.33 13.76
C ASP A 42 2.70 -9.90 12.48
N LEU A 43 3.56 -10.14 11.50
CA LEU A 43 3.20 -10.69 10.20
C LEU A 43 3.79 -12.09 10.03
N TRP A 44 2.97 -13.00 9.55
CA TRP A 44 3.43 -14.24 8.95
C TRP A 44 3.75 -14.01 7.48
N THR A 45 4.88 -14.56 7.04
CA THR A 45 5.39 -14.38 5.68
C THR A 45 5.83 -15.71 5.07
N GLY A 46 5.75 -15.77 3.75
CA GLY A 46 6.35 -16.82 2.94
C GLY A 46 6.57 -16.32 1.52
N ARG A 47 7.46 -16.96 0.77
CA ARG A 47 7.78 -16.54 -0.59
C ARG A 47 6.56 -16.74 -1.50
N ALA A 48 6.23 -15.74 -2.30
CA ALA A 48 5.21 -15.84 -3.34
C ALA A 48 5.83 -15.67 -4.73
N PRO A 49 5.18 -16.21 -5.78
CA PRO A 49 5.54 -15.85 -7.15
C PRO A 49 5.17 -14.39 -7.42
N ALA A 50 6.01 -13.74 -8.22
CA ALA A 50 5.70 -12.42 -8.74
C ALA A 50 4.51 -12.52 -9.73
N VAL A 51 3.67 -11.49 -9.72
CA VAL A 51 2.56 -11.33 -10.66
C VAL A 51 2.92 -10.28 -11.70
N ASP A 52 2.51 -10.48 -12.95
CA ASP A 52 2.78 -9.52 -14.01
C ASP A 52 1.70 -8.44 -14.06
N VAL A 53 1.86 -7.44 -13.19
CA VAL A 53 0.87 -6.36 -13.01
C VAL A 53 1.59 -5.03 -12.82
N ASP A 54 0.99 -3.97 -13.36
CA ASP A 54 1.45 -2.61 -13.13
C ASP A 54 1.34 -2.23 -11.65
N GLY A 55 2.40 -1.64 -11.10
CA GLY A 55 2.39 -1.09 -9.76
C GLY A 55 1.92 0.37 -9.69
N PRO A 56 1.69 0.89 -8.48
CA PRO A 56 1.34 2.28 -8.28
C PRO A 56 2.49 3.20 -8.70
N ARG A 57 2.13 4.37 -9.27
CA ARG A 57 3.09 5.37 -9.76
C ARG A 57 2.98 6.66 -8.95
N VAL A 58 4.12 7.24 -8.58
CA VAL A 58 4.25 8.58 -7.99
C VAL A 58 5.24 9.38 -8.82
N ARG A 59 4.83 10.56 -9.27
CA ARG A 59 5.69 11.51 -10.01
C ARG A 59 5.65 12.86 -9.33
N VAL A 60 6.82 13.43 -9.04
CA VAL A 60 6.93 14.79 -8.50
C VAL A 60 6.65 15.81 -9.60
N LEU A 61 5.74 16.74 -9.31
CA LEU A 61 5.38 17.88 -10.15
C LEU A 61 5.93 19.20 -9.60
N GLY A 62 6.35 19.22 -8.33
CA GLY A 62 6.93 20.37 -7.65
C GLY A 62 7.21 20.08 -6.19
N LYS A 63 8.23 20.75 -5.63
CA LYS A 63 8.63 20.66 -4.24
C LYS A 63 8.99 22.05 -3.75
N ASP A 64 8.38 22.49 -2.65
CA ASP A 64 8.63 23.81 -2.05
C ASP A 64 8.40 23.77 -0.53
N GLY A 65 9.40 24.14 0.26
CA GLY A 65 9.26 24.30 1.72
C GLY A 65 8.57 23.15 2.49
N GLY A 66 8.82 21.88 2.10
CA GLY A 66 8.17 20.70 2.70
C GLY A 66 6.82 20.32 2.09
N THR A 67 6.36 21.08 1.09
CA THR A 67 5.17 20.80 0.29
C THR A 67 5.55 20.06 -0.99
N TYR A 68 4.90 18.92 -1.25
CA TYR A 68 5.14 18.08 -2.42
C TYR A 68 3.88 18.04 -3.29
N ARG A 69 3.97 18.53 -4.51
CA ARG A 69 2.93 18.36 -5.54
C ARG A 69 3.26 17.12 -6.37
N LEU A 70 2.36 16.16 -6.43
CA LEU A 70 2.59 14.83 -6.98
C LEU A 70 1.45 14.44 -7.94
N ARG A 71 1.76 13.75 -9.04
CA ARG A 71 0.78 12.95 -9.80
C ARG A 71 0.89 11.51 -9.32
N ILE A 72 -0.23 10.91 -8.93
CA ILE A 72 -0.29 9.55 -8.40
C ILE A 72 -1.27 8.69 -9.19
N SER A 73 -1.05 7.38 -9.24
CA SER A 73 -1.99 6.39 -9.77
C SER A 73 -1.81 5.04 -9.09
N ALA A 74 -2.89 4.24 -9.00
CA ALA A 74 -2.89 2.98 -8.26
C ALA A 74 -2.34 1.77 -9.04
N GLY A 75 -2.18 1.90 -10.36
CA GLY A 75 -1.99 0.76 -11.26
C GLY A 75 -3.32 0.23 -11.80
N ARG A 76 -3.28 -0.47 -12.93
CA ARG A 76 -4.48 -0.96 -13.62
C ARG A 76 -5.19 -2.02 -12.77
N GLY A 77 -6.49 -1.84 -12.56
CA GLY A 77 -7.33 -2.80 -11.85
C GLY A 77 -7.10 -2.82 -10.33
N ALA A 78 -6.49 -1.79 -9.76
CA ALA A 78 -6.49 -1.55 -8.33
C ALA A 78 -7.78 -0.82 -7.92
N ARG A 79 -8.35 -1.21 -6.77
CA ARG A 79 -9.55 -0.58 -6.19
C ARG A 79 -9.22 0.58 -5.25
N SER A 80 -8.01 0.58 -4.70
CA SER A 80 -7.56 1.57 -3.72
C SER A 80 -6.11 1.96 -3.98
N LEU A 81 -5.72 3.11 -3.41
CA LEU A 81 -4.34 3.53 -3.31
C LEU A 81 -4.08 4.03 -1.89
N THR A 82 -3.06 3.48 -1.26
CA THR A 82 -2.54 3.98 0.02
C THR A 82 -1.14 4.54 -0.21
N LEU A 83 -0.89 5.75 0.30
CA LEU A 83 0.43 6.37 0.35
C LEU A 83 0.86 6.45 1.80
N ARG A 84 1.99 5.84 2.14
CA ARG A 84 2.58 5.88 3.48
C ARG A 84 3.89 6.63 3.44
N VAL A 85 4.06 7.52 4.41
CA VAL A 85 5.14 8.48 4.49
C VAL A 85 5.88 8.26 5.81
N GLU A 86 7.21 8.19 5.75
CA GLU A 86 8.07 7.99 6.94
C GLU A 86 8.20 9.26 7.82
N ARG A 87 7.46 10.32 7.50
CA ARG A 87 7.38 11.57 8.27
C ARG A 87 5.93 12.02 8.47
N PRO A 88 5.64 12.76 9.54
CA PRO A 88 4.32 13.34 9.75
C PRO A 88 3.92 14.25 8.59
N ILE A 89 2.65 14.21 8.25
CA ILE A 89 2.02 15.13 7.30
C ILE A 89 1.04 16.00 8.06
N ALA A 90 0.92 17.27 7.67
CA ALA A 90 0.01 18.21 8.33
C ALA A 90 -1.26 18.47 7.53
N GLU A 91 -1.20 18.36 6.21
CA GLU A 91 -2.34 18.59 5.34
C GLU A 91 -2.13 17.89 3.98
N VAL A 92 -3.24 17.45 3.39
CA VAL A 92 -3.26 16.92 2.03
C VAL A 92 -4.40 17.54 1.25
N THR A 93 -4.10 18.05 0.06
CA THR A 93 -5.11 18.38 -0.95
C THR A 93 -5.03 17.37 -2.07
N ALA A 94 -6.15 16.80 -2.49
CA ALA A 94 -6.23 15.87 -3.60
C ALA A 94 -7.26 16.34 -4.64
N LYS A 95 -6.93 16.17 -5.92
CA LYS A 95 -7.80 16.47 -7.05
C LYS A 95 -7.66 15.40 -8.12
N ALA A 96 -8.77 14.76 -8.47
CA ALA A 96 -8.85 13.89 -9.64
C ALA A 96 -9.58 14.60 -10.79
N ASP A 97 -9.40 14.10 -12.01
CA ASP A 97 -9.99 14.68 -13.21
C ASP A 97 -11.54 14.63 -13.11
N GLY A 98 -12.19 15.75 -13.41
CA GLY A 98 -13.65 15.89 -13.29
C GLY A 98 -14.18 15.99 -11.84
N MET A 99 -13.30 16.00 -10.83
CA MET A 99 -13.69 16.09 -9.42
C MET A 99 -13.27 17.42 -8.79
N ARG A 100 -14.02 17.86 -7.77
CA ARG A 100 -13.62 18.98 -6.92
C ARG A 100 -12.41 18.58 -6.06
N ALA A 101 -11.51 19.53 -5.85
CA ALA A 101 -10.40 19.32 -4.92
C ALA A 101 -10.94 19.18 -3.48
N VAL A 102 -10.31 18.30 -2.70
CA VAL A 102 -10.62 18.10 -1.29
C VAL A 102 -9.34 18.30 -0.49
N THR A 103 -9.40 19.14 0.53
CA THR A 103 -8.31 19.38 1.47
C THR A 103 -8.67 18.79 2.82
N VAL A 104 -7.75 18.01 3.39
CA VAL A 104 -7.91 17.33 4.67
C VAL A 104 -6.72 17.69 5.57
N PRO A 105 -6.94 18.40 6.69
CA PRO A 105 -5.91 18.57 7.70
C PRO A 105 -5.70 17.25 8.44
N VAL A 106 -4.45 16.94 8.78
CA VAL A 106 -4.12 15.75 9.57
C VAL A 106 -4.04 16.16 11.03
N THR A 107 -4.98 15.66 11.83
CA THR A 107 -5.10 15.98 13.25
C THR A 107 -4.71 14.79 14.10
N GLY A 108 -3.73 14.99 15.00
CA GLY A 108 -3.30 13.99 15.97
C GLY A 108 -2.33 12.94 15.42
N VAL A 109 -1.99 11.99 16.28
CA VAL A 109 -1.10 10.87 15.97
C VAL A 109 -1.82 9.61 16.42
N ARG A 110 -1.87 8.57 15.58
CA ARG A 110 -2.32 7.26 16.06
C ARG A 110 -1.10 6.43 16.47
N ALA A 111 -1.11 5.97 17.71
CA ALA A 111 -0.17 4.94 18.14
C ALA A 111 -0.32 3.74 17.21
N ASN A 112 0.79 3.08 16.92
CA ASN A 112 0.78 1.95 16.01
C ASN A 112 0.11 2.30 14.66
N THR A 113 0.34 3.51 14.08
CA THR A 113 0.17 3.84 12.64
C THR A 113 1.45 4.40 11.98
N TRP A 114 1.45 4.61 10.66
CA TRP A 114 2.52 5.31 9.92
C TRP A 114 2.56 6.80 10.26
N PRO A 115 3.74 7.47 10.30
CA PRO A 115 3.81 8.91 10.57
C PRO A 115 2.88 9.74 9.68
N GLY A 116 2.79 9.39 8.39
CA GLY A 116 1.76 9.90 7.49
C GLY A 116 1.13 8.77 6.65
N GLU A 117 -0.19 8.80 6.50
CA GLU A 117 -0.93 7.91 5.60
C GLU A 117 -2.03 8.68 4.87
N VAL A 118 -2.14 8.48 3.56
CA VAL A 118 -3.24 8.97 2.72
C VAL A 118 -3.87 7.77 2.03
N ARG A 119 -5.19 7.63 2.12
CA ARG A 119 -5.91 6.50 1.52
C ARG A 119 -7.02 6.96 0.59
N PHE A 120 -6.98 6.44 -0.63
CA PHE A 120 -8.05 6.55 -1.61
C PHE A 120 -8.80 5.21 -1.67
N ARG A 121 -10.08 5.19 -1.26
CA ARG A 121 -10.95 4.00 -1.33
C ARG A 121 -11.59 3.77 -2.71
N GLY A 122 -11.20 4.57 -3.70
CA GLY A 122 -11.75 4.56 -5.06
C GLY A 122 -11.09 5.64 -5.92
N ILE A 123 -9.79 5.49 -6.19
CA ILE A 123 -9.08 6.43 -7.06
C ILE A 123 -9.42 6.15 -8.53
N PRO A 124 -9.73 7.18 -9.34
CA PRO A 124 -9.96 6.98 -10.77
C PRO A 124 -8.75 6.37 -11.47
N ALA A 125 -8.98 5.66 -12.58
CA ALA A 125 -7.91 5.00 -13.34
C ALA A 125 -6.83 5.98 -13.84
N GLY A 126 -7.22 7.23 -14.15
CA GLY A 126 -6.29 8.31 -14.51
C GLY A 126 -5.44 8.83 -13.36
N GLY A 127 -5.76 8.43 -12.12
CA GLY A 127 -5.07 8.86 -10.91
C GLY A 127 -5.60 10.18 -10.34
N ALA A 128 -4.74 10.85 -9.59
CA ALA A 128 -5.02 12.15 -8.98
C ALA A 128 -3.74 13.00 -8.93
N GLU A 129 -3.91 14.32 -8.87
CA GLU A 129 -2.88 15.22 -8.36
C GLU A 129 -3.08 15.40 -6.86
N ILE A 130 -1.99 15.33 -6.10
CA ILE A 130 -2.01 15.59 -4.66
C ILE A 130 -0.96 16.61 -4.28
N THR A 131 -1.28 17.45 -3.31
CA THR A 131 -0.34 18.33 -2.62
C THR A 131 -0.27 17.88 -1.17
N VAL A 132 0.91 17.47 -0.70
CA VAL A 132 1.14 16.97 0.65
C VAL A 132 2.08 17.92 1.38
N ARG A 133 1.65 18.44 2.53
CA ARG A 133 2.52 19.21 3.44
C ARG A 133 3.16 18.27 4.44
N VAL A 134 4.45 18.02 4.28
CA VAL A 134 5.25 17.13 5.14
C VAL A 134 5.96 17.96 6.20
N MET A 135 6.03 17.43 7.42
CA MET A 135 6.69 18.07 8.55
C MET A 135 8.13 17.59 8.69
N GLY A 136 9.02 18.51 9.08
CA GLY A 136 10.45 18.25 9.25
C GLY A 136 11.26 18.29 7.95
N GLU A 137 12.57 18.22 8.09
CA GLU A 137 13.54 18.32 6.99
C GLU A 137 14.15 16.96 6.62
N GLY A 138 14.83 16.89 5.47
CA GLY A 138 15.50 15.69 4.97
C GLY A 138 14.80 14.97 3.81
N GLU A 139 15.40 13.86 3.36
CA GLU A 139 14.89 13.00 2.27
C GLU A 139 13.52 12.43 2.64
N LEU A 140 12.56 12.48 1.70
CA LEU A 140 11.24 11.89 1.91
C LEU A 140 11.20 10.48 1.34
N ARG A 141 10.90 9.48 2.18
CA ARG A 141 10.49 8.18 1.67
C ARG A 141 8.97 8.04 1.68
N MET A 142 8.43 7.64 0.53
CA MET A 142 7.01 7.37 0.34
C MET A 142 6.81 5.98 -0.26
N THR A 143 6.02 5.14 0.39
CA THR A 143 5.58 3.85 -0.15
C THR A 143 4.15 3.99 -0.67
N ALA A 144 3.97 3.75 -1.98
CA ALA A 144 2.65 3.66 -2.59
C ALA A 144 2.21 2.19 -2.65
N ILE A 145 0.94 1.93 -2.35
CA ILE A 145 0.35 0.59 -2.28
C ILE A 145 -0.97 0.61 -3.07
N GLY A 146 -1.00 -0.07 -4.21
CA GLY A 146 -2.24 -0.34 -4.94
C GLY A 146 -2.78 -1.70 -4.56
N GLU A 147 -4.05 -1.80 -4.18
CA GLU A 147 -4.67 -3.07 -3.76
C GLU A 147 -5.68 -3.55 -4.80
N ARG A 148 -5.65 -4.86 -5.07
CA ARG A 148 -6.51 -5.55 -6.03
C ARG A 148 -7.21 -6.70 -5.33
N ASP A 149 -8.46 -6.95 -5.70
CA ASP A 149 -9.25 -8.00 -5.07
C ASP A 149 -8.85 -9.39 -5.54
N GLY A 150 -8.79 -10.31 -4.57
CA GLY A 150 -8.62 -11.73 -4.82
C GLY A 150 -7.20 -12.16 -5.19
N PHE A 151 -7.00 -13.47 -5.11
CA PHE A 151 -5.73 -14.14 -5.41
C PHE A 151 -5.79 -15.03 -6.66
N ALA A 152 -6.92 -15.09 -7.36
CA ALA A 152 -7.15 -16.04 -8.44
C ALA A 152 -6.13 -15.94 -9.58
N ALA A 153 -5.57 -14.76 -9.81
CA ALA A 153 -4.53 -14.53 -10.82
C ALA A 153 -3.10 -14.76 -10.31
N VAL A 154 -2.92 -15.12 -9.02
CA VAL A 154 -1.60 -15.37 -8.44
C VAL A 154 -1.21 -16.83 -8.69
N PRO A 155 -0.07 -17.10 -9.34
CA PRO A 155 0.38 -18.47 -9.55
C PRO A 155 0.51 -19.24 -8.23
N GLY A 156 0.13 -20.52 -8.23
CA GLY A 156 0.21 -21.37 -7.04
C GLY A 156 -0.85 -21.09 -5.96
N PHE A 157 -1.74 -20.11 -6.16
CA PHE A 157 -2.90 -19.96 -5.30
C PHE A 157 -3.90 -21.11 -5.52
N THR A 158 -4.33 -21.73 -4.43
CA THR A 158 -5.43 -22.69 -4.39
C THR A 158 -6.61 -22.04 -3.65
N PRO A 159 -7.88 -22.26 -4.06
CA PRO A 159 -9.02 -21.71 -3.33
C PRO A 159 -9.06 -22.13 -1.86
N MET A 160 -9.63 -21.27 -1.01
CA MET A 160 -9.87 -21.60 0.40
C MET A 160 -10.85 -22.78 0.52
N PRO A 161 -10.66 -23.70 1.47
CA PRO A 161 -11.60 -24.79 1.73
C PRO A 161 -12.95 -24.24 2.21
N PRO A 162 -14.05 -25.01 2.06
CA PRO A 162 -15.35 -24.62 2.59
C PRO A 162 -15.29 -24.26 4.08
N GLY A 163 -15.92 -23.14 4.45
CA GLY A 163 -15.93 -22.64 5.83
C GLY A 163 -14.73 -21.76 6.21
N LEU A 164 -13.66 -21.73 5.42
CA LEU A 164 -12.61 -20.74 5.58
C LEU A 164 -12.92 -19.50 4.73
N VAL A 165 -12.91 -18.34 5.38
CA VAL A 165 -13.14 -17.05 4.73
C VAL A 165 -11.97 -16.13 4.95
N ALA A 166 -11.74 -15.20 4.01
CA ALA A 166 -10.79 -14.14 4.21
C ALA A 166 -11.19 -13.28 5.43
N ALA A 167 -10.19 -12.73 6.11
CA ALA A 167 -10.44 -11.81 7.22
C ALA A 167 -11.38 -10.67 6.78
N THR A 168 -12.30 -10.28 7.66
CA THR A 168 -13.23 -9.15 7.42
C THR A 168 -12.53 -7.79 7.47
N ARG A 169 -11.24 -7.75 7.81
CA ARG A 169 -10.41 -6.54 7.80
C ARG A 169 -10.16 -6.08 6.37
N GLU A 170 -9.86 -4.79 6.21
CA GLU A 170 -9.70 -4.13 4.91
C GLU A 170 -8.57 -4.74 4.05
N ASP A 171 -7.64 -5.48 4.67
CA ASP A 171 -6.49 -6.16 4.09
C ASP A 171 -6.70 -7.67 3.81
N GLY A 172 -7.89 -8.20 4.11
CA GLY A 172 -8.24 -9.58 3.83
C GLY A 172 -8.45 -9.85 2.32
N GLY A 173 -7.88 -10.95 1.83
CA GLY A 173 -8.25 -11.47 0.51
C GLY A 173 -7.79 -10.64 -0.69
N LEU A 174 -6.68 -9.90 -0.58
CA LEU A 174 -6.22 -8.97 -1.62
C LEU A 174 -4.75 -9.14 -2.02
N VAL A 175 -4.44 -8.69 -3.23
CA VAL A 175 -3.07 -8.53 -3.73
C VAL A 175 -2.66 -7.06 -3.59
N ALA A 176 -1.70 -6.80 -2.71
CA ALA A 176 -1.06 -5.49 -2.58
C ALA A 176 0.18 -5.40 -3.49
N ILE A 177 0.19 -4.41 -4.39
CA ILE A 177 1.35 -4.05 -5.23
C ILE A 177 1.93 -2.75 -4.70
N THR A 178 3.21 -2.78 -4.36
CA THR A 178 3.88 -1.70 -3.65
C THR A 178 4.98 -1.10 -4.49
N ARG A 179 5.32 0.17 -4.25
CA ARG A 179 6.54 0.78 -4.75
C ARG A 179 6.99 1.89 -3.82
N THR A 180 8.28 1.88 -3.51
CA THR A 180 8.91 2.88 -2.63
C THR A 180 9.64 3.93 -3.45
N TYR A 181 9.45 5.19 -3.09
CA TYR A 181 10.02 6.37 -3.73
C TYR A 181 10.83 7.19 -2.73
N ARG A 182 11.93 7.78 -3.21
CA ARG A 182 12.71 8.81 -2.53
C ARG A 182 12.44 10.15 -3.23
N LEU A 183 11.96 11.16 -2.49
CA LEU A 183 11.49 12.46 -3.00
C LEU A 183 12.19 13.65 -2.31
#